data_AF-A0A942P6F9-F1
#
_entry.id   AF-A0A942P6F9-F1
#
_cell.length_a   1.000
_cell.length_b   1.000
_cell.length_c   1.000
_cell.angle_alpha   90.00
_cell.angle_beta   90.00
_cell.angle_gamma   90.00
#
_symmetry.space_group_name_H-M   'P 1'
#
loop_
_entity.id
_entity.type
_entity.pdbx_description
1 polymer ?
#
loop_
_entity_poly.entity_id
_entity_poly.type
_entity_poly.pdbx_seq_one_letter_code
_entity_poly.pdbx_strand_id
1 'polypeptide(L)'
;MMKKNQQRDLLVLLNNEYRSEHAINHEVEWLHDVLFHVEALDNFCVAHEIINVNRRQVIHKHEGIKKYVLRKKEKAFEFLNNKN
;
A
#
# COMPACT_ATOMS: atom_id res chain seq x y z
N MET A 1 12.88 -1.00 -17.17
CA MET A 1 12.20 0.18 -16.58
C MET A 1 13.06 0.64 -15.40
N MET A 2 13.53 1.88 -15.39
CA MET A 2 14.52 2.36 -14.40
C MET A 2 13.95 2.32 -12.98
N LYS A 3 14.68 1.67 -12.05
CA LYS A 3 14.45 1.73 -10.60
C LYS A 3 14.58 3.19 -10.17
N LYS A 4 13.46 3.89 -10.02
CA LYS A 4 13.46 5.16 -9.27
C LYS A 4 13.49 4.75 -7.80
N ASN A 5 14.69 4.56 -7.26
CA ASN A 5 14.89 4.40 -5.83
C ASN A 5 14.37 5.68 -5.17
N GLN A 6 13.12 5.65 -4.71
CA GLN A 6 12.75 6.50 -3.59
C GLN A 6 13.56 5.95 -2.42
N GLN A 7 14.71 6.56 -2.14
CA GLN A 7 15.40 6.38 -0.86
C GLN A 7 14.37 6.77 0.20
N ARG A 8 13.66 5.75 0.69
CA ARG A 8 12.73 5.89 1.79
C ARG A 8 13.49 5.42 3.00
N ASP A 9 13.56 6.30 3.98
CA ASP A 9 14.10 5.95 5.28
C ASP A 9 13.11 4.99 5.94
N LEU A 10 13.54 3.75 6.16
CA LEU A 10 12.76 2.73 6.83
C LEU A 10 13.28 2.56 8.25
N LEU A 11 12.49 3.01 9.24
CA LEU A 11 12.76 2.69 10.64
C LEU A 11 12.26 1.27 10.92
N VAL A 12 13.17 0.32 11.07
CA VAL A 12 12.84 -1.07 11.41
C VAL A 12 13.21 -1.35 12.86
N LEU A 13 12.22 -1.73 13.66
CA LEU A 13 12.45 -2.20 15.03
C LEU A 13 12.59 -3.72 15.02
N LEU A 14 13.80 -4.20 15.27
CA LEU A 14 14.13 -5.62 15.29
C LEU A 14 14.62 -6.00 16.70
N ASN A 15 14.22 -7.17 17.18
CA ASN A 15 14.85 -7.77 18.34
C ASN A 15 16.13 -8.49 17.89
N ASN A 16 17.28 -7.84 18.08
CA ASN A 16 18.54 -8.18 17.44
C ASN A 16 19.43 -9.15 18.23
N GLU A 17 18.93 -9.81 19.28
CA GLU A 17 19.79 -10.58 20.20
C GLU A 17 20.63 -11.67 19.52
N TYR A 18 20.29 -12.13 18.30
CA TYR A 18 21.02 -13.21 17.61
C TYR A 18 21.16 -13.05 16.08
N ARG A 19 21.06 -11.84 15.51
CA ARG A 19 21.12 -11.64 14.05
C ARG A 19 22.40 -10.99 13.59
N SER A 20 23.02 -11.55 12.55
CA SER A 20 24.17 -10.92 11.89
C SER A 20 23.73 -9.67 11.14
N GLU A 21 24.62 -8.70 11.00
CA GLU A 21 24.38 -7.48 10.20
C GLU A 21 23.95 -7.81 8.76
N HIS A 22 24.53 -8.86 8.18
CA HIS A 22 24.15 -9.35 6.86
C HIS A 22 22.69 -9.82 6.80
N ALA A 23 22.21 -10.55 7.81
CA ALA A 23 20.82 -10.99 7.88
C ALA A 23 19.85 -9.81 8.02
N ILE A 24 20.23 -8.79 8.80
CA ILE A 24 19.44 -7.55 8.94
C ILE A 24 19.35 -6.81 7.60
N ASN A 25 20.47 -6.61 6.91
CA ASN A 25 20.48 -5.94 5.59
C ASN A 25 19.62 -6.68 4.57
N HIS A 26 19.69 -8.02 4.56
CA HIS A 26 18.86 -8.84 3.68
C HIS A 26 17.36 -8.66 3.94
N GLU A 27 16.95 -8.63 5.21
CA GLU A 27 15.55 -8.39 5.57
C GLU A 27 15.07 -6.98 5.20
N VAL A 28 15.94 -5.96 5.36
CA VAL A 28 15.63 -4.59 4.95
C VAL A 28 15.47 -4.49 3.43
N GLU A 29 16.31 -5.16 2.65
CA GLU A 29 16.16 -5.25 1.19
C GLU A 29 14.84 -5.95 0.80
N TRP A 30 14.51 -7.06 1.47
CA TRP A 30 13.23 -7.74 1.28
C TRP A 30 12.04 -6.84 1.58
N LEU A 31 12.09 -6.06 2.67
CA LEU A 31 11.05 -5.10 3.01
C LEU A 31 10.92 -4.03 1.93
N HIS A 32 12.02 -3.51 1.40
CA HIS A 32 11.98 -2.57 0.27
C HIS A 32 11.29 -3.15 -0.95
N ASP A 33 11.60 -4.40 -1.31
CA ASP A 33 10.98 -5.08 -2.44
C ASP A 33 9.49 -5.32 -2.21
N VAL A 34 9.09 -5.78 -1.02
CA VAL A 34 7.66 -5.96 -0.69
C VAL A 34 6.91 -4.63 -0.75
N LEU A 35 7.45 -3.58 -0.12
CA LEU A 35 6.87 -2.25 -0.08
C LEU A 35 6.67 -1.68 -1.49
N PHE A 36 7.67 -1.83 -2.35
CA PHE A 36 7.60 -1.41 -3.75
C PHE A 36 6.37 -1.98 -4.47
N HIS A 37 6.04 -3.26 -4.23
CA HIS A 37 4.88 -3.87 -4.85
C HIS A 37 3.56 -3.41 -4.22
N VAL A 38 3.47 -3.19 -2.90
CA VAL A 38 2.20 -2.81 -2.27
C VAL A 38 1.84 -1.33 -2.41
N GLU A 39 2.84 -0.45 -2.55
CA GLU A 39 2.60 1.00 -2.65
C GLU A 39 2.28 1.48 -4.08
N ALA A 40 2.52 0.62 -5.08
CA ALA A 40 2.09 0.91 -6.43
C ALA A 40 0.57 1.09 -6.44
N LEU A 41 0.09 2.28 -6.83
CA LEU A 41 -1.33 2.63 -6.83
C LEU A 41 -2.17 1.63 -7.63
N ASP A 42 -1.60 1.00 -8.66
CA ASP A 42 -2.25 -0.06 -9.42
C ASP A 42 -2.50 -1.32 -8.57
N ASN A 43 -1.49 -1.79 -7.83
CA ASN A 43 -1.62 -2.94 -6.94
C ASN A 43 -2.55 -2.64 -5.76
N PHE A 44 -2.48 -1.41 -5.23
CA PHE A 44 -3.45 -0.91 -4.26
C PHE A 44 -4.89 -1.03 -4.79
N CYS A 45 -5.14 -0.60 -6.04
CA CYS A 45 -6.47 -0.68 -6.63
C CYS A 45 -6.96 -2.11 -6.85
N VAL A 46 -6.05 -3.06 -7.08
CA VAL A 46 -6.40 -4.49 -7.19
C VAL A 46 -6.87 -5.03 -5.85
N ALA A 47 -6.24 -4.65 -4.73
CA ALA A 47 -6.55 -5.18 -3.41
C ALA A 47 -7.78 -4.54 -2.74
N HIS A 48 -8.24 -3.39 -3.23
CA HIS A 48 -9.31 -2.62 -2.58
C HIS A 48 -10.59 -2.54 -3.41
N GLU A 49 -11.66 -2.14 -2.74
CA GLU A 49 -12.94 -1.74 -3.31
C GLU A 49 -13.52 -0.58 -2.49
N ILE A 50 -14.50 0.13 -3.06
CA ILE A 50 -15.19 1.21 -2.33
C ILE A 50 -16.63 0.79 -2.09
N ILE A 51 -17.04 0.76 -0.83
CA ILE A 51 -18.42 0.60 -0.42
C ILE A 51 -19.04 1.98 -0.29
N ASN A 52 -19.93 2.34 -1.20
CA ASN A 52 -20.65 3.61 -1.18
C ASN A 52 -22.08 3.36 -0.72
N VAL A 53 -22.33 3.59 0.57
CA VAL A 53 -23.63 3.33 1.20
C VAL A 53 -24.67 4.34 0.71
N ASN A 54 -24.27 5.61 0.49
CA ASN A 54 -25.18 6.64 -0.04
C ASN A 54 -25.82 6.24 -1.37
N ARG A 55 -25.08 5.48 -2.19
CA ARG A 55 -25.49 5.03 -3.52
C ARG A 55 -25.82 3.54 -3.59
N ARG A 56 -25.76 2.82 -2.46
CA ARG A 56 -25.99 1.36 -2.37
C ARG A 56 -25.20 0.57 -3.42
N GLN A 57 -23.92 0.92 -3.61
CA GLN A 57 -23.08 0.32 -4.63
C GLN A 57 -21.68 -0.02 -4.09
N VAL A 58 -21.05 -1.00 -4.72
CA VAL A 58 -19.63 -1.33 -4.52
C VAL A 58 -18.87 -1.03 -5.80
N ILE A 59 -17.73 -0.33 -5.69
CA ILE A 59 -16.90 0.06 -6.82
C ILE A 59 -15.61 -0.76 -6.79
N HIS A 60 -15.42 -1.60 -7.81
CA HIS A 60 -14.19 -2.39 -7.99
C HIS A 60 -13.29 -1.85 -9.12
N LYS A 61 -13.79 -0.91 -9.93
CA LYS A 61 -13.03 -0.37 -11.07
C LYS A 61 -11.83 0.42 -10.59
N HIS A 62 -10.64 0.10 -11.10
CA HIS A 62 -9.39 0.75 -10.72
C HIS A 62 -9.46 2.27 -10.82
N GLU A 63 -9.99 2.83 -11.92
CA GLU A 63 -10.13 4.29 -12.06
C GLU A 63 -10.98 4.93 -10.97
N GLY A 64 -12.03 4.23 -10.52
CA GLY A 64 -12.88 4.70 -9.43
C GLY A 64 -12.14 4.72 -8.11
N ILE A 65 -11.35 3.67 -7.84
CA ILE A 65 -10.51 3.56 -6.65
C ILE A 65 -9.40 4.62 -6.66
N LYS A 66 -8.69 4.80 -7.77
CA LYS A 66 -7.69 5.87 -7.92
C LYS A 66 -8.28 7.24 -7.64
N LYS A 67 -9.42 7.58 -8.25
CA LYS A 67 -10.09 8.87 -8.06
C LYS A 67 -10.51 9.09 -6.61
N TYR A 68 -10.92 8.04 -5.92
CA TYR A 68 -11.29 8.09 -4.51
C TYR A 68 -10.09 8.39 -3.62
N VAL A 69 -8.99 7.65 -3.78
CA VAL A 69 -7.78 7.78 -2.96
C VAL A 69 -7.06 9.11 -3.20
N LEU A 70 -7.05 9.59 -4.43
CA LEU A 70 -6.39 10.85 -4.80
C LEU A 70 -7.24 12.09 -4.47
N ARG A 71 -8.48 11.90 -4.02
CA ARG A 71 -9.37 13.00 -3.68
C ARG A 71 -8.90 13.64 -2.36
N LYS A 72 -8.94 14.98 -2.28
CA LYS A 72 -8.51 15.73 -1.09
C LYS A 72 -9.55 15.80 0.04
N LYS A 73 -10.78 15.35 -0.19
CA LYS A 73 -11.91 15.53 0.74
C LYS A 73 -12.75 14.28 0.85
N GLU A 74 -12.88 13.76 2.06
CA GLU A 74 -13.71 12.60 2.32
C GLU A 74 -15.21 12.92 2.25
N LYS A 75 -15.99 11.90 1.90
CA LYS A 75 -17.45 11.91 1.94
C LYS A 75 -17.92 10.92 3.00
N ALA A 76 -18.90 11.32 3.79
CA ALA A 76 -19.53 10.43 4.77
C ALA A 76 -20.12 9.19 4.07
N PHE A 77 -20.03 8.05 4.75
CA PHE A 77 -20.58 6.75 4.29
C PHE A 77 -20.05 6.25 2.95
N GLU A 78 -18.83 6.63 2.60
CA GLU A 78 -18.01 5.94 1.61
C GLU A 78 -16.82 5.32 2.33
N PHE A 79 -16.60 4.02 2.12
CA PHE A 79 -15.57 3.27 2.83
C PHE A 79 -14.65 2.60 1.82
N LEU A 80 -13.35 2.75 2.03
CA LEU A 80 -12.36 1.93 1.35
C LEU A 80 -12.25 0.59 2.09
N ASN A 81 -12.57 -0.51 1.41
CA ASN A 81 -12.50 -1.85 1.96
C ASN A 81 -11.35 -2.61 1.31
N ASN A 82 -10.57 -3.34 2.12
CA ASN A 82 -9.57 -4.29 1.63
C ASN A 82 -10.28 -5.63 1.39
N LYS A 83 -9.95 -6.30 0.28
CA LYS A 83 -10.58 -7.59 -0.11
C LYS A 83 -9.89 -8.82 0.48
N ASN A 84 -8.80 -8.65 1.23
CA ASN A 84 -8.06 -9.73 1.91
C ASN A 84 -8.70 -10.16 3.22
#